data_AF-A0AAW2TFG6-F1
#
_entry.id   AF-A0AAW2TFG6-F1
#
_cell.length_a   1.000
_cell.length_b   1.000
_cell.length_c   1.000
_cell.angle_alpha   90.00
_cell.angle_beta   90.00
_cell.angle_gamma   90.00
#
_symmetry.space_group_name_H-M   'P 1'
#
loop_
_entity.id
_entity.type
_entity.pdbx_description
1 polymer ?
#
loop_
_entity_poly.entity_id
_entity_poly.type
_entity_poly.pdbx_seq_one_letter_code
_entity_poly.pdbx_strand_id
1 'polypeptide(L)'
;MIRKEIFLTHAVLKECRRIVADSDIMKEDDNNWPEPDRVGRQELEIVMGNEHISFTTSKIGSLMDVQTSKDPEGLRIFYYLVQV
;
A
#
# COMPACT_ATOMS: atom_id res chain seq x y z
N MET A 1 3.97 -15.69 18.48
CA MET A 1 4.62 -14.45 18.02
C MET A 1 5.80 -14.84 17.15
N ILE A 2 5.83 -14.41 15.88
CA ILE A 2 6.94 -14.70 14.96
C ILE A 2 7.67 -13.39 14.72
N ARG A 3 8.97 -13.34 15.01
CA ARG A 3 9.86 -12.19 14.76
C ARG A 3 11.13 -12.68 14.07
N LYS A 4 11.50 -12.09 12.94
CA LYS A 4 12.69 -12.42 12.14
C LYS A 4 13.31 -11.14 11.62
N GLU A 5 14.64 -11.07 11.64
CA GLU A 5 15.42 -9.94 11.15
C GLU A 5 16.52 -10.50 10.25
N ILE A 6 16.65 -9.94 9.04
CA ILE A 6 17.62 -10.37 8.03
C ILE A 6 18.16 -9.16 7.28
N PHE A 7 19.35 -9.30 6.71
CA PHE A 7 19.90 -8.32 5.77
C PHE A 7 19.52 -8.70 4.34
N LEU A 8 19.06 -7.71 3.58
CA LEU A 8 18.72 -7.88 2.17
C LEU A 8 19.90 -7.46 1.28
N THR A 9 20.02 -8.09 0.12
CA THR A 9 21.00 -7.67 -0.88
C THR A 9 20.52 -6.41 -1.60
N HIS A 10 21.45 -5.68 -2.22
CA HIS A 10 21.10 -4.52 -3.06
C HIS A 10 20.16 -4.87 -4.21
N ALA A 11 20.21 -6.10 -4.74
CA ALA A 11 19.31 -6.55 -5.80
C ALA A 11 17.85 -6.57 -5.34
N VAL A 12 17.60 -7.07 -4.12
CA VAL A 12 16.24 -7.08 -3.53
C VAL A 12 15.76 -5.66 -3.32
N LEU A 13 16.59 -4.79 -2.73
CA LEU A 13 16.22 -3.38 -2.51
C LEU A 13 15.93 -2.63 -3.83
N LYS A 14 16.68 -2.94 -4.90
CA LYS A 14 16.44 -2.36 -6.23
C LYS A 14 15.09 -2.81 -6.78
N GLU A 15 14.75 -4.07 -6.61
CA GLU A 15 13.48 -4.62 -7.09
C GLU A 15 12.29 -4.09 -6.30
N CYS A 16 12.39 -3.99 -4.96
CA CYS A 16 11.36 -3.34 -4.14
C CYS A 16 11.08 -1.90 -4.61
N ARG A 17 12.13 -1.11 -4.89
CA ARG A 17 11.96 0.24 -5.45
C ARG A 17 11.30 0.24 -6.82
N ARG A 18 11.65 -0.71 -7.69
CA ARG A 18 11.02 -0.86 -9.01
C ARG A 18 9.53 -1.16 -8.88
N ILE A 19 9.16 -2.10 -8.01
CA ILE A 19 7.75 -2.47 -7.75
C ILE A 19 6.95 -1.26 -7.26
N VAL A 20 7.48 -0.49 -6.31
CA VAL A 20 6.85 0.74 -5.82
C VAL A 20 6.68 1.77 -6.95
N ALA A 21 7.73 2.04 -7.72
CA ALA A 21 7.67 3.00 -8.81
C ALA A 21 6.69 2.60 -9.92
N ASP A 22 6.70 1.33 -10.34
CA ASP A 22 5.85 0.81 -11.42
C ASP A 22 4.37 0.70 -11.01
N SER A 23 4.09 0.68 -9.71
CA SER A 23 2.71 0.62 -9.20
C SER A 23 1.98 1.97 -9.30
N ASP A 24 2.69 3.09 -9.51
CA ASP A 24 2.15 4.45 -9.43
C ASP A 24 1.60 4.87 -8.05
N ILE A 25 1.76 4.05 -7.00
CA ILE A 25 1.24 4.29 -5.64
C ILE A 25 1.66 5.64 -5.04
N MET A 26 2.83 6.16 -5.40
CA MET A 26 3.37 7.42 -4.90
C MET A 26 2.56 8.65 -5.35
N LYS A 27 1.66 8.48 -6.33
CA LYS A 27 0.78 9.54 -6.86
C LYS A 27 -0.62 9.51 -6.26
N GLU A 28 -0.93 8.49 -5.46
CA GLU A 28 -2.25 8.28 -4.87
C GLU A 28 -2.40 9.03 -3.55
N ASP A 29 -3.65 9.17 -3.11
CA ASP A 29 -4.03 9.89 -1.90
C ASP A 29 -5.21 9.20 -1.21
N ASP A 30 -5.11 8.99 0.10
CA ASP A 30 -6.06 8.20 0.88
C ASP A 30 -7.24 9.01 1.45
N ASN A 31 -7.38 10.31 1.14
CA ASN A 31 -8.44 11.16 1.70
C ASN A 31 -9.86 10.65 1.39
N ASN A 32 -10.01 9.87 0.31
CA ASN A 32 -11.29 9.27 -0.10
C ASN A 32 -11.39 7.77 0.20
N TRP A 33 -10.38 7.18 0.84
CA TRP A 33 -10.37 5.76 1.17
C TRP A 33 -11.23 5.49 2.41
N PRO A 34 -11.71 4.25 2.61
CA PRO A 34 -12.45 3.90 3.81
C PRO A 34 -11.59 4.07 5.07
N GLU A 35 -12.09 4.81 6.04
CA GLU A 35 -11.44 4.97 7.35
C GLU A 35 -11.37 3.64 8.13
N PRO A 36 -10.34 3.42 8.97
CA PRO A 36 -10.25 2.23 9.81
C PRO A 36 -11.48 2.00 10.68
N ASP A 37 -11.86 0.73 10.84
CA ASP A 37 -13.04 0.36 11.60
C ASP A 37 -12.80 -0.88 12.49
N ARG A 38 -13.89 -1.47 13.00
CA ARG A 38 -13.85 -2.69 13.83
C ARG A 38 -13.35 -3.94 13.10
N VAL A 39 -13.37 -3.96 11.77
CA VAL A 39 -12.91 -5.09 10.93
C VAL A 39 -11.39 -5.06 10.84
N GLY A 40 -10.80 -3.87 10.75
CA GLY A 40 -9.36 -3.71 10.88
C GLY A 40 -8.82 -2.40 10.30
N ARG A 41 -7.49 -2.34 10.26
CA ARG A 41 -6.70 -1.22 9.77
C ARG A 41 -5.56 -1.75 8.91
N GLN A 42 -5.26 -1.07 7.82
CA GLN A 42 -4.07 -1.24 7.01
C GLN A 42 -3.32 0.10 6.94
N GLU A 43 -2.01 0.03 7.04
CA GLU A 43 -1.11 1.19 6.98
C GLU A 43 0.00 0.89 5.98
N LEU A 44 0.33 1.87 5.13
CA LEU A 44 1.47 1.81 4.22
C LEU A 44 2.20 3.14 4.28
N GLU A 45 3.48 3.10 4.59
CA GLU A 45 4.34 4.28 4.60
C GLU A 45 5.55 4.01 3.71
N ILE A 46 5.82 4.92 2.77
CA ILE A 46 6.93 4.80 1.85
C ILE A 46 7.68 6.14 1.77
N VAL A 47 8.98 6.08 2.01
CA VAL A 47 9.91 7.18 1.73
C VAL A 47 10.79 6.79 0.56
N MET A 48 10.72 7.55 -0.52
CA MET A 48 11.49 7.28 -1.74
C MET A 48 12.09 8.58 -2.29
N GLY A 49 13.41 8.74 -2.12
CA GLY A 49 14.08 9.99 -2.49
C GLY A 49 13.58 11.15 -1.63
N ASN A 50 12.95 12.15 -2.25
CA ASN A 50 12.40 13.33 -1.57
C ASN A 50 10.86 13.26 -1.43
N GLU A 51 10.24 12.16 -1.84
CA GLU A 51 8.81 11.93 -1.73
C GLU A 51 8.51 11.04 -0.53
N HIS A 52 7.39 11.33 0.13
CA HIS A 52 6.88 10.59 1.27
C HIS A 52 5.37 10.50 1.16
N ILE A 53 4.87 9.27 1.24
CA ILE A 53 3.45 8.97 1.37
C ILE A 53 3.21 8.18 2.66
N SER A 54 2.04 8.37 3.26
CA SER A 54 1.58 7.62 4.42
C SER A 54 0.09 7.46 4.31
N PHE A 55 -0.36 6.22 4.14
CA PHE A 55 -1.76 5.88 3.96
C PHE A 55 -2.30 5.10 5.16
N THR A 56 -3.55 5.36 5.50
CA THR A 56 -4.32 4.63 6.49
C THR A 56 -5.71 4.31 5.93
N THR A 57 -6.07 3.03 5.90
CA THR A 57 -7.41 2.61 5.45
C THR A 57 -7.96 1.42 6.24
N SER A 58 -9.25 1.13 6.09
CA SER A 58 -9.87 -0.09 6.60
C SER A 58 -9.30 -1.34 5.93
N LYS A 59 -9.56 -2.50 6.53
CA LYS A 59 -9.16 -3.79 5.95
C LYS A 59 -9.96 -4.08 4.69
N ILE A 60 -9.28 -4.20 3.56
CA ILE A 60 -9.87 -4.57 2.27
C ILE A 60 -9.94 -6.10 2.16
N GLY A 61 -11.15 -6.65 2.01
CA GLY A 61 -11.36 -8.09 1.91
C GLY A 61 -11.30 -8.64 0.49
N SER A 62 -11.74 -7.83 -0.48
CA SER A 62 -11.95 -8.26 -1.86
C SER A 62 -11.91 -7.09 -2.86
N LEU A 63 -11.83 -7.42 -4.15
CA LEU A 63 -11.99 -6.42 -5.22
C LEU A 63 -13.39 -5.78 -5.26
N MET A 64 -14.40 -6.42 -4.69
CA MET A 64 -15.74 -5.81 -4.58
C MET A 64 -15.71 -4.60 -3.65
N ASP A 65 -15.01 -4.70 -2.52
CA ASP A 65 -14.85 -3.58 -1.58
C ASP A 65 -14.17 -2.39 -2.27
N VAL A 66 -13.17 -2.66 -3.11
CA VAL A 66 -12.48 -1.67 -3.93
C VAL A 66 -13.42 -0.98 -4.92
N GLN A 67 -14.20 -1.76 -5.68
CA GLN A 67 -15.12 -1.21 -6.69
C GLN A 67 -16.21 -0.31 -6.09
N THR A 68 -16.61 -0.58 -4.85
CA THR A 68 -17.64 0.20 -4.15
C THR A 68 -17.10 1.41 -3.38
N SER A 69 -15.78 1.63 -3.38
CA SER A 69 -15.15 2.75 -2.68
C SER A 69 -15.38 4.09 -3.41
N LYS A 70 -15.06 5.20 -2.74
CA LYS A 70 -15.11 6.54 -3.36
C LYS A 70 -13.93 6.84 -4.28
N ASP A 71 -12.87 6.02 -4.19
CA ASP A 71 -11.69 6.10 -5.05
C ASP A 71 -11.29 4.66 -5.46
N PRO A 72 -12.00 4.07 -6.43
CA PRO A 72 -11.76 2.69 -6.84
C PRO A 72 -10.43 2.51 -7.58
N GLU A 73 -9.89 3.55 -8.21
CA GLU A 73 -8.64 3.47 -8.97
C GLU A 73 -7.42 3.47 -8.05
N GLY A 74 -7.31 4.45 -7.14
CA GLY A 74 -6.21 4.51 -6.18
C GLY A 74 -6.21 3.33 -5.21
N LEU A 75 -7.39 2.95 -4.71
CA LEU A 75 -7.52 1.81 -3.80
C LEU A 75 -7.22 0.47 -4.50
N ARG A 76 -7.43 0.37 -5.82
CA ARG A 76 -7.03 -0.81 -6.63
C ARG A 76 -5.52 -0.90 -6.78
N ILE A 77 -4.84 0.22 -6.98
CA ILE A 77 -3.37 0.27 -7.01
C ILE A 77 -2.81 -0.19 -5.66
N PHE A 78 -3.32 0.35 -4.55
CA PHE A 78 -2.95 -0.09 -3.21
C PHE A 78 -3.18 -1.59 -2.99
N TYR A 79 -4.37 -2.09 -3.35
CA TYR A 79 -4.76 -3.49 -3.19
C TYR A 79 -3.80 -4.45 -3.91
N TYR A 80 -3.37 -4.13 -5.14
CA TYR A 80 -2.44 -4.98 -5.87
C TYR A 80 -1.01 -4.87 -5.34
N LEU A 81 -0.55 -3.67 -4.96
CA LEU A 81 0.80 -3.48 -4.43
C LEU A 81 1.04 -4.30 -3.16
N VAL A 82 0.09 -4.33 -2.23
CA VAL A 82 0.25 -5.05 -0.94
C VAL A 82 0.19 -6.58 -1.07
N GLN A 83 -0.16 -7.11 -2.25
CA GLN A 83 -0.20 -8.54 -2.53
C GLN A 83 1.07 -9.09 -3.18
N VAL A 84 1.96 -8.23 -3.67
CA VAL A 84 3.26 -8.60 -4.23
C VAL A 84 4.19 -9.07 -3.13
#